data_AF-A0A925V941-F1
#
_entry.id   AF-A0A925V941-F1
#
_cell.length_a   1.000
_cell.length_b   1.000
_cell.length_c   1.000
_cell.angle_alpha   90.00
_cell.angle_beta   90.00
_cell.angle_gamma   90.00
#
_symmetry.space_group_name_H-M   'P 1'
#
loop_
_entity.id
_entity.type
_entity.pdbx_description
1 polymer ?
#
loop_
_entity_poly.entity_id
_entity_poly.type
_entity_poly.pdbx_seq_one_letter_code
_entity_poly.pdbx_strand_id
1 'polypeptide(L)'
;MKVAALTPRTIGAALLLACTTRVPLAAELTTTDASTSGTDISTSGPETTSSTGDEHSLDIPGDVAHEDPVATALDVLFVVDNSAGMAEAQLHLAWAMGGFVDEAVAGGPRSVQVMFTNTENGNPSCGSDIANTGTPIATGCNERIARFTSNGFGEPPRPDACTLPCPYDLEPVDPFVAFDSQAGTSNVPGDFDTPIELAKRSLACLLPQGINGCGYEAPLEAMAQALNPGAAWNIGARPFLRDGADLAIVIVSNESDCSIEDFSMMQDPQYMNSRPGHDHVEPSSAMCWNAGVSCIGPDRAGVYSECAPMEGPMHPTWRYVEMLEYQREQGKRVTMLALTGVPEVDGRAVDSPWQPISGGLSELVYRDWLPSDIGPSDTEYGKNAPELQFDFGIGPACDGNLEGLVGTRALPSPRLIEVCMLLDDGDRLGCCVESICYAPDDALRCLLGVSAG
;
A
#
# COMPACT_ATOMS: atom_id res chain seq x y z
N MET A 1 46.27 -25.64 -45.96
CA MET A 1 46.01 -26.99 -46.52
C MET A 1 44.75 -27.51 -45.83
N LYS A 2 43.66 -27.74 -46.59
CA LYS A 2 42.25 -28.07 -46.18
C LYS A 2 41.57 -26.95 -45.37
N VAL A 3 40.59 -26.15 -45.82
CA VAL A 3 39.43 -26.26 -46.75
C VAL A 3 38.36 -27.27 -46.32
N ALA A 4 37.29 -26.75 -45.71
CA ALA A 4 35.91 -27.28 -45.72
C ALA A 4 34.99 -26.04 -45.61
N ALA A 5 34.45 -25.49 -46.70
CA ALA A 5 33.30 -25.95 -47.51
C ALA A 5 31.97 -25.92 -46.75
N LEU A 6 31.32 -24.74 -46.76
CA LEU A 6 29.89 -24.56 -46.49
C LEU A 6 29.24 -24.05 -47.80
N THR A 7 28.31 -24.81 -48.34
CA THR A 7 27.38 -24.39 -49.40
C THR A 7 25.99 -25.03 -49.17
N PRO A 8 24.91 -24.46 -49.76
CA PRO A 8 23.63 -24.26 -49.08
C PRO A 8 22.42 -24.95 -49.76
N ARG A 9 21.20 -24.58 -49.32
CA ARG A 9 19.83 -24.85 -49.85
C ARG A 9 19.07 -25.95 -49.07
N THR A 10 17.77 -25.90 -48.78
CA THR A 10 16.63 -25.19 -49.41
C THR A 10 15.38 -25.21 -48.51
N ILE A 11 14.65 -24.09 -48.48
CA ILE A 11 13.18 -23.84 -48.54
C ILE A 11 12.17 -24.93 -48.08
N GLY A 12 11.20 -24.48 -47.25
CA GLY A 12 9.84 -25.02 -47.08
C GLY A 12 9.43 -25.01 -45.59
N ALA A 13 8.23 -24.65 -45.14
CA ALA A 13 7.01 -24.09 -45.72
C ALA A 13 6.21 -23.48 -44.55
N ALA A 14 5.37 -22.49 -44.87
CA ALA A 14 4.53 -21.76 -43.93
C ALA A 14 3.47 -22.65 -43.27
N LEU A 15 3.20 -22.40 -41.98
CA LEU A 15 1.93 -22.76 -41.35
C LEU A 15 1.46 -21.56 -40.51
N LEU A 16 0.48 -20.83 -41.06
CA LEU A 16 -0.35 -19.90 -40.31
C LEU A 16 -1.24 -20.72 -39.37
N LEU A 17 -1.17 -20.45 -38.07
CA LEU A 17 -2.26 -20.74 -37.14
C LEU A 17 -2.82 -19.41 -36.64
N ALA A 18 -4.01 -19.08 -37.12
CA ALA A 18 -4.83 -17.99 -36.59
C ALA A 18 -5.44 -18.44 -35.27
N CYS A 19 -5.23 -17.67 -34.20
CA CYS A 19 -6.02 -17.78 -32.97
C CYS A 19 -6.96 -16.59 -32.92
N THR A 20 -8.24 -16.87 -33.20
CA THR A 20 -9.35 -15.91 -33.18
C THR A 20 -9.78 -15.59 -31.76
N THR A 21 -10.01 -14.30 -31.55
CA THR A 21 -10.65 -13.65 -30.40
C THR A 21 -12.01 -14.26 -30.06
N ARG A 22 -12.31 -14.37 -28.75
CA ARG A 22 -13.68 -14.56 -28.24
C ARG A 22 -13.99 -13.47 -27.22
N VAL A 23 -14.92 -12.61 -27.62
CA VAL A 23 -15.67 -11.67 -26.78
C VAL A 23 -16.85 -12.44 -26.16
N PRO A 24 -17.14 -12.33 -24.85
CA PRO A 24 -18.41 -12.81 -24.32
C PRO A 24 -19.51 -11.77 -24.57
N LEU A 25 -20.59 -12.28 -25.14
CA LEU A 25 -21.78 -11.60 -25.60
C LEU A 25 -22.72 -11.28 -24.41
N ALA A 26 -23.28 -10.08 -24.42
CA ALA A 26 -24.34 -9.63 -23.53
C ALA A 26 -25.58 -10.53 -23.59
N ALA A 27 -26.17 -10.81 -22.44
CA ALA A 27 -27.49 -11.42 -22.33
C ALA A 27 -28.54 -10.31 -22.18
N GLU A 28 -29.26 -10.05 -23.28
CA GLU A 28 -30.56 -9.39 -23.30
C GLU A 28 -31.58 -10.23 -22.50
N LEU A 29 -32.24 -9.62 -21.51
CA LEU A 29 -33.47 -10.16 -20.94
C LEU A 29 -34.67 -9.37 -21.47
N THR A 30 -35.50 -10.09 -22.21
CA THR A 30 -36.71 -9.64 -22.89
C THR A 30 -37.85 -9.28 -21.93
N THR A 31 -38.53 -8.20 -22.27
CA THR A 31 -39.82 -7.74 -21.75
C THR A 31 -40.94 -8.73 -22.04
N THR A 32 -41.85 -8.94 -21.07
CA THR A 32 -43.20 -9.42 -21.33
C THR A 32 -44.20 -8.62 -20.51
N ASP A 33 -45.05 -7.88 -21.23
CA ASP A 33 -46.24 -7.22 -20.71
C ASP A 33 -47.29 -8.25 -20.29
N ALA A 34 -47.91 -8.03 -19.13
CA ALA A 34 -49.23 -8.56 -18.82
C ALA A 34 -50.07 -7.45 -18.17
N SER A 35 -50.93 -6.87 -19.00
CA SER A 35 -52.02 -5.98 -18.61
C SER A 35 -53.12 -6.77 -17.90
N THR A 36 -53.65 -6.26 -16.79
CA THR A 36 -55.05 -6.50 -16.41
C THR A 36 -55.60 -5.28 -15.65
N SER A 37 -56.82 -4.93 -16.02
CA SER A 37 -57.58 -3.71 -15.72
C SER A 37 -58.23 -3.64 -14.34
N GLY A 38 -58.57 -2.39 -13.94
CA GLY A 38 -59.72 -2.02 -13.09
C GLY A 38 -59.39 -1.87 -11.60
N THR A 39 -59.81 -0.85 -10.86
CA THR A 39 -60.99 0.02 -11.02
C THR A 39 -60.84 1.26 -10.13
N ASP A 40 -61.27 2.42 -10.63
CA ASP A 40 -61.44 3.70 -9.91
C ASP A 40 -62.44 3.59 -8.75
N ILE A 41 -62.12 4.15 -7.58
CA ILE A 41 -63.12 4.86 -6.75
C ILE A 41 -62.47 6.11 -6.14
N SER A 42 -62.98 7.26 -6.57
CA SER A 42 -62.80 8.57 -5.97
C SER A 42 -63.87 8.77 -4.89
N THR A 43 -63.50 9.25 -3.70
CA THR A 43 -64.43 9.93 -2.78
C THR A 43 -63.72 11.01 -2.00
N SER A 44 -64.35 12.17 -2.00
CA SER A 44 -63.93 13.48 -1.53
C SER A 44 -64.54 13.83 -0.16
N GLY A 45 -63.73 14.47 0.71
CA GLY A 45 -64.13 15.35 1.83
C GLY A 45 -64.92 14.74 3.00
N PRO A 46 -65.01 15.42 4.17
CA PRO A 46 -64.89 16.87 4.35
C PRO A 46 -63.95 17.33 5.49
N GLU A 47 -63.71 18.64 5.51
CA GLU A 47 -63.10 19.41 6.60
C GLU A 47 -63.90 19.33 7.91
N THR A 48 -63.20 19.27 9.05
CA THR A 48 -63.64 19.87 10.32
C THR A 48 -62.43 20.26 11.17
N THR A 49 -62.52 21.42 11.79
CA THR A 49 -61.50 22.12 12.58
C THR A 49 -61.57 21.83 14.09
N SER A 50 -60.41 22.04 14.75
CA SER A 50 -60.16 22.29 16.19
C SER A 50 -60.17 21.10 17.17
N SER A 51 -59.01 20.83 17.81
CA SER A 51 -58.71 21.30 19.19
C SER A 51 -57.32 20.83 19.66
N THR A 52 -56.46 21.80 20.00
CA THR A 52 -55.49 21.84 21.12
C THR A 52 -55.10 20.53 21.82
N GLY A 53 -53.79 20.24 21.85
CA GLY A 53 -53.18 19.30 22.77
C GLY A 53 -51.67 19.22 22.53
N ASP A 54 -50.93 20.13 23.15
CA ASP A 54 -49.48 20.06 23.33
C ASP A 54 -49.11 18.72 23.99
N GLU A 55 -48.33 17.87 23.33
CA GLU A 55 -47.34 17.03 24.01
C GLU A 55 -46.06 16.98 23.18
N HIS A 56 -44.96 17.30 23.85
CA HIS A 56 -43.61 17.48 23.38
C HIS A 56 -43.10 16.34 22.46
N SER A 57 -42.95 16.64 21.16
CA SER A 57 -41.94 15.99 20.32
C SER A 57 -40.63 16.70 20.56
N LEU A 58 -39.69 16.03 21.23
CA LEU A 58 -38.28 16.39 21.16
C LEU A 58 -37.83 16.07 19.74
N ASP A 59 -37.84 17.08 18.88
CA ASP A 59 -37.15 17.04 17.59
C ASP A 59 -35.66 16.87 17.88
N ILE A 60 -35.19 15.63 17.86
CA ILE A 60 -33.77 15.33 17.66
C ILE A 60 -33.51 15.71 16.20
N PRO A 61 -32.67 16.72 15.91
CA PRO A 61 -32.26 16.97 14.54
C PRO A 61 -31.59 15.69 14.05
N GLY A 62 -32.08 15.14 12.93
CA GLY A 62 -31.48 13.98 12.30
C GLY A 62 -29.98 14.19 12.11
N ASP A 63 -29.23 13.11 12.30
CA ASP A 63 -27.82 13.01 11.94
C ASP A 63 -27.64 13.53 10.52
N VAL A 64 -27.19 14.78 10.43
CA VAL A 64 -26.58 15.29 9.23
C VAL A 64 -25.21 14.64 9.25
N ALA A 65 -24.98 13.69 8.34
CA ALA A 65 -23.65 13.19 8.07
C ALA A 65 -22.70 14.39 8.02
N HIS A 66 -21.76 14.44 8.96
CA HIS A 66 -20.74 15.47 9.01
C HIS A 66 -19.81 15.22 7.81
N GLU A 67 -20.19 15.69 6.63
CA GLU A 67 -19.27 15.80 5.51
C GLU A 67 -18.27 16.91 5.87
N ASP A 68 -17.13 16.51 6.46
CA ASP A 68 -15.99 17.40 6.60
C ASP A 68 -15.66 17.97 5.21
N PRO A 69 -15.55 19.31 5.04
CA PRO A 69 -15.31 19.89 3.74
C PRO A 69 -14.00 19.34 3.17
N VAL A 70 -14.08 18.71 1.99
CA VAL A 70 -12.89 18.19 1.29
C VAL A 70 -11.92 19.34 1.07
N ALA A 71 -10.70 19.22 1.61
CA ALA A 71 -9.67 20.22 1.38
C ALA A 71 -9.44 20.38 -0.13
N THR A 72 -9.30 21.63 -0.56
CA THR A 72 -9.03 21.94 -1.97
C THR A 72 -7.63 21.50 -2.42
N ALA A 73 -6.78 21.06 -1.47
CA ALA A 73 -5.44 20.56 -1.73
C ALA A 73 -5.15 19.28 -0.90
N LEU A 74 -4.46 18.32 -1.52
CA LEU A 74 -3.98 17.08 -0.87
C LEU A 74 -2.54 16.79 -1.25
N ASP A 75 -1.72 16.47 -0.26
CA ASP A 75 -0.39 15.92 -0.42
C ASP A 75 -0.41 14.43 -0.05
N VAL A 76 0.15 13.57 -0.90
CA VAL A 76 0.15 12.11 -0.72
C VAL A 76 1.57 11.59 -0.75
N LEU A 77 1.97 10.92 0.34
CA LEU A 77 3.27 10.28 0.44
C LEU A 77 3.09 8.76 0.35
N PHE A 78 3.70 8.15 -0.65
CA PHE A 78 3.88 6.70 -0.73
C PHE A 78 5.29 6.33 -0.25
N VAL A 79 5.37 5.50 0.79
CA VAL A 79 6.61 4.87 1.27
C VAL A 79 6.52 3.39 0.91
N VAL A 80 7.31 2.99 -0.10
CA VAL A 80 7.16 1.67 -0.72
C VAL A 80 8.41 0.84 -0.47
N ASP A 81 8.18 -0.32 0.16
CA ASP A 81 9.18 -1.35 0.37
C ASP A 81 9.70 -1.90 -0.96
N ASN A 82 11.02 -1.95 -1.09
CA ASN A 82 11.74 -2.41 -2.26
C ASN A 82 12.57 -3.67 -2.01
N SER A 83 12.22 -4.45 -0.99
CA SER A 83 12.76 -5.78 -0.71
C SER A 83 12.38 -6.80 -1.80
N ALA A 84 13.02 -7.97 -1.77
CA ALA A 84 12.90 -8.98 -2.83
C ALA A 84 11.47 -9.50 -3.05
N GLY A 85 10.65 -9.54 -1.99
CA GLY A 85 9.29 -10.09 -2.01
C GLY A 85 8.20 -9.14 -2.54
N MET A 86 8.56 -7.92 -2.93
CA MET A 86 7.59 -6.85 -3.19
C MET A 86 7.07 -6.75 -4.63
N ALA A 87 7.59 -7.56 -5.57
CA ALA A 87 7.25 -7.46 -6.98
C ALA A 87 5.74 -7.50 -7.26
N GLU A 88 5.04 -8.50 -6.72
CA GLU A 88 3.60 -8.69 -6.98
C GLU A 88 2.74 -7.58 -6.36
N ALA A 89 3.07 -7.15 -5.14
CA ALA A 89 2.38 -6.07 -4.46
C ALA A 89 2.54 -4.74 -5.21
N GLN A 90 3.77 -4.42 -5.62
CA GLN A 90 4.05 -3.21 -6.40
C GLN A 90 3.34 -3.25 -7.76
N LEU A 91 3.28 -4.40 -8.43
CA LEU A 91 2.56 -4.57 -9.70
C LEU A 91 1.06 -4.29 -9.54
N HIS A 92 0.40 -4.94 -8.57
CA HIS A 92 -1.03 -4.77 -8.33
C HIS A 92 -1.36 -3.33 -7.94
N LEU A 93 -0.56 -2.74 -7.05
CA LEU A 93 -0.77 -1.36 -6.63
C LEU A 93 -0.51 -0.37 -7.78
N ALA A 94 0.42 -0.66 -8.69
CA ALA A 94 0.67 0.18 -9.86
C ALA A 94 -0.53 0.20 -10.81
N TRP A 95 -1.23 -0.93 -10.97
CA TRP A 95 -2.49 -0.98 -11.73
C TRP A 95 -3.62 -0.21 -11.05
N ALA A 96 -3.66 -0.17 -9.71
CA ALA A 96 -4.67 0.55 -8.96
C ALA A 96 -4.48 2.09 -8.97
N MET A 97 -3.31 2.60 -9.38
CA MET A 97 -3.02 4.05 -9.40
C MET A 97 -3.99 4.85 -10.28
N GLY A 98 -4.56 4.24 -11.33
CA GLY A 98 -5.60 4.87 -12.12
C GLY A 98 -6.84 5.23 -11.29
N GLY A 99 -7.35 4.24 -10.55
CA GLY A 99 -8.51 4.40 -9.67
C GLY A 99 -8.23 5.33 -8.50
N PHE A 100 -7.01 5.27 -7.93
CA PHE A 100 -6.59 6.21 -6.90
C PHE A 100 -6.70 7.68 -7.35
N VAL A 101 -6.22 8.02 -8.56
CA VAL A 101 -6.30 9.40 -9.06
C VAL A 101 -7.75 9.82 -9.27
N ASP A 102 -8.61 8.92 -9.76
CA ASP A 102 -10.03 9.19 -9.95
C ASP A 102 -10.73 9.47 -8.62
N GLU A 103 -10.53 8.62 -7.61
CA GLU A 103 -11.05 8.82 -6.26
C GLU A 103 -10.49 10.09 -5.60
N ALA A 104 -9.21 10.37 -5.83
CA ALA A 104 -8.57 11.57 -5.35
C ALA A 104 -9.15 12.84 -5.96
N VAL A 105 -10.01 12.80 -6.99
CA VAL A 105 -10.72 13.98 -7.50
C VAL A 105 -12.24 13.82 -7.52
N ALA A 106 -12.77 12.70 -7.03
CA ALA A 106 -14.19 12.37 -7.06
C ALA A 106 -15.05 13.34 -6.22
N GLY A 107 -14.53 13.81 -5.08
CA GLY A 107 -15.19 14.79 -4.21
C GLY A 107 -15.21 16.23 -4.75
N GLY A 108 -14.64 16.48 -5.92
CA GLY A 108 -14.63 17.78 -6.59
C GLY A 108 -13.24 18.24 -7.03
N PRO A 109 -13.15 19.36 -7.79
CA PRO A 109 -11.88 19.88 -8.27
C PRO A 109 -10.90 20.19 -7.14
N ARG A 110 -9.65 19.73 -7.26
CA ARG A 110 -8.62 19.86 -6.23
C ARG A 110 -7.20 19.78 -6.77
N SER A 111 -6.29 20.32 -5.98
CA SER A 111 -4.86 20.36 -6.24
C SER A 111 -4.13 19.24 -5.50
N VAL A 112 -3.56 18.27 -6.22
CA VAL A 112 -2.95 17.07 -5.64
C VAL A 112 -1.46 17.03 -5.90
N GLN A 113 -0.68 16.68 -4.89
CA GLN A 113 0.73 16.33 -5.01
C GLN A 113 0.96 14.91 -4.53
N VAL A 114 1.67 14.09 -5.28
CA VAL A 114 1.98 12.69 -4.93
C VAL A 114 3.47 12.47 -5.02
N MET A 115 4.06 12.06 -3.89
CA MET A 115 5.47 11.80 -3.72
C MET A 115 5.69 10.32 -3.42
N PHE A 116 6.66 9.71 -4.09
CA PHE A 116 7.11 8.36 -3.80
C PHE A 116 8.48 8.40 -3.16
N THR A 117 8.68 7.54 -2.18
CA THR A 117 9.97 7.23 -1.59
C THR A 117 10.00 5.73 -1.27
N ASN A 118 11.16 5.20 -0.93
CA ASN A 118 11.30 3.82 -0.48
C ASN A 118 11.72 3.76 0.99
N THR A 119 11.79 2.55 1.52
CA THR A 119 12.05 2.22 2.93
C THR A 119 13.54 2.21 3.29
N GLU A 120 14.41 2.57 2.35
CA GLU A 120 15.87 2.54 2.53
C GLU A 120 16.37 3.69 3.38
N ASN A 121 16.85 3.40 4.58
CA ASN A 121 17.34 4.43 5.51
C ASN A 121 18.81 4.27 5.93
N GLY A 122 19.65 3.79 5.02
CA GLY A 122 21.11 3.82 5.19
C GLY A 122 21.65 2.85 6.23
N ASN A 123 21.03 1.68 6.38
CA ASN A 123 21.54 0.63 7.23
C ASN A 123 22.97 0.24 6.80
N PRO A 124 23.98 0.33 7.70
CA PRO A 124 25.38 0.05 7.35
C PRO A 124 25.64 -1.34 6.77
N SER A 125 24.77 -2.32 7.06
CA SER A 125 24.90 -3.69 6.56
C SER A 125 24.59 -3.81 5.06
N CYS A 126 23.97 -2.80 4.44
CA CYS A 126 23.48 -2.89 3.07
C CYS A 126 24.25 -2.00 2.07
N GLY A 127 25.31 -1.32 2.53
CA GLY A 127 26.10 -0.40 1.73
C GLY A 127 25.43 0.96 1.51
N SER A 128 26.23 1.97 1.16
CA SER A 128 25.75 3.35 1.03
C SER A 128 24.91 3.61 -0.22
N ASP A 129 25.03 2.76 -1.24
CA ASP A 129 24.53 3.05 -2.60
C ASP A 129 23.02 2.83 -2.75
N ILE A 130 22.38 2.21 -1.76
CA ILE A 130 20.93 1.97 -1.75
C ILE A 130 20.18 2.93 -0.81
N ALA A 131 20.90 3.68 0.04
CA ALA A 131 20.29 4.61 0.97
C ALA A 131 19.50 5.70 0.24
N ASN A 132 18.27 5.96 0.69
CA ASN A 132 17.40 6.98 0.12
C ASN A 132 16.96 8.02 1.17
N THR A 133 16.72 7.58 2.40
CA THR A 133 16.46 8.45 3.58
C THR A 133 15.30 9.42 3.31
N GLY A 134 14.17 8.88 2.86
CA GLY A 134 12.96 9.68 2.57
C GLY A 134 13.05 10.58 1.34
N THR A 135 14.14 10.53 0.57
CA THR A 135 14.31 11.33 -0.65
C THR A 135 13.25 10.95 -1.70
N PRO A 136 12.66 11.92 -2.42
CA PRO A 136 11.69 11.64 -3.46
C PRO A 136 12.31 10.90 -4.64
N ILE A 137 11.60 9.90 -5.16
CA ILE A 137 11.96 9.16 -6.36
C ILE A 137 10.98 9.59 -7.46
N ALA A 138 11.43 10.53 -8.29
CA ALA A 138 10.67 11.07 -9.43
C ALA A 138 11.09 10.45 -10.77
N THR A 139 12.05 9.53 -10.75
CA THR A 139 12.51 8.80 -11.94
C THR A 139 11.65 7.55 -12.16
N GLY A 140 11.16 7.38 -13.37
CA GLY A 140 10.35 6.25 -13.78
C GLY A 140 11.06 4.91 -13.59
N CYS A 141 10.27 3.86 -13.41
CA CYS A 141 10.81 2.55 -13.07
C CYS A 141 11.59 1.91 -14.23
N ASN A 142 11.36 2.28 -15.50
CA ASN A 142 12.10 1.70 -16.62
C ASN A 142 13.56 2.19 -16.64
N GLU A 143 13.82 3.45 -16.33
CA GLU A 143 15.19 3.94 -16.16
C GLU A 143 15.90 3.24 -14.99
N ARG A 144 15.15 2.81 -13.97
CA ARG A 144 15.64 2.08 -12.81
C ARG A 144 15.47 0.56 -12.92
N ILE A 145 15.27 0.01 -14.12
CA ILE A 145 14.87 -1.40 -14.30
C ILE A 145 15.85 -2.41 -13.69
N ALA A 146 17.13 -2.04 -13.58
CA ALA A 146 18.14 -2.85 -12.92
C ALA A 146 17.84 -3.14 -11.43
N ARG A 147 17.01 -2.30 -10.78
CA ARG A 147 16.54 -2.50 -9.40
C ARG A 147 15.51 -3.62 -9.28
N PHE A 148 14.99 -4.15 -10.39
CA PHE A 148 14.04 -5.27 -10.39
C PHE A 148 14.74 -6.63 -10.48
N THR A 149 15.96 -6.71 -9.96
CA THR A 149 16.76 -7.94 -9.85
C THR A 149 17.18 -8.08 -8.39
N SER A 150 16.77 -9.17 -7.74
CA SER A 150 17.07 -9.40 -6.32
C SER A 150 18.57 -9.49 -6.04
N ASN A 151 19.02 -8.85 -4.96
CA ASN A 151 20.41 -8.80 -4.51
C ASN A 151 20.78 -10.01 -3.63
N GLY A 152 20.54 -11.23 -4.11
CA GLY A 152 21.09 -12.43 -3.47
C GLY A 152 20.19 -13.17 -2.47
N PHE A 153 18.90 -12.80 -2.39
CA PHE A 153 17.91 -13.59 -1.64
C PHE A 153 17.31 -14.73 -2.45
N GLY A 154 17.79 -14.93 -3.69
CA GLY A 154 17.21 -15.94 -4.56
C GLY A 154 15.77 -15.60 -4.89
N GLU A 155 15.47 -14.38 -5.31
CA GLU A 155 14.21 -14.14 -6.02
C GLU A 155 14.57 -13.90 -7.49
N PRO A 156 13.83 -14.49 -8.45
CA PRO A 156 14.09 -14.26 -9.85
C PRO A 156 13.89 -12.77 -10.18
N PRO A 157 14.58 -12.23 -11.21
CA PRO A 157 14.31 -10.88 -11.67
C PRO A 157 12.83 -10.71 -12.05
N ARG A 158 12.22 -9.60 -11.60
CA ARG A 158 10.81 -9.24 -11.87
C ARG A 158 10.65 -7.88 -12.55
N PRO A 159 11.27 -7.66 -13.73
CA PRO A 159 11.11 -6.41 -14.47
C PRO A 159 9.66 -6.18 -14.96
N ASP A 160 8.85 -7.24 -15.00
CA ASP A 160 7.42 -7.19 -15.31
C ASP A 160 6.63 -6.34 -14.30
N ALA A 161 7.04 -6.31 -13.03
CA ALA A 161 6.42 -5.46 -12.02
C ALA A 161 6.47 -3.95 -12.36
N CYS A 162 7.46 -3.54 -13.16
CA CYS A 162 7.55 -2.20 -13.73
C CYS A 162 6.96 -2.12 -15.15
N THR A 163 7.42 -2.98 -16.04
CA THR A 163 7.18 -2.84 -17.49
C THR A 163 5.74 -3.13 -17.91
N LEU A 164 4.98 -3.91 -17.13
CA LEU A 164 3.57 -4.16 -17.41
C LEU A 164 2.68 -2.94 -17.12
N PRO A 165 2.73 -2.31 -15.92
CA PRO A 165 1.94 -1.11 -15.64
C PRO A 165 2.52 0.14 -16.31
N CYS A 166 3.82 0.16 -16.61
CA CYS A 166 4.53 1.31 -17.18
C CYS A 166 5.29 0.93 -18.47
N PRO A 167 4.65 1.02 -19.65
CA PRO A 167 5.31 0.73 -20.93
C PRO A 167 6.39 1.76 -21.33
N TYR A 168 6.30 2.99 -20.83
CA TYR A 168 7.29 4.05 -20.99
C TYR A 168 7.17 5.03 -19.83
N ASP A 169 8.31 5.55 -19.37
CA ASP A 169 8.34 6.47 -18.24
C ASP A 169 7.73 7.83 -18.59
N LEU A 170 6.96 8.38 -17.64
CA LEU A 170 6.47 9.75 -17.64
C LEU A 170 6.80 10.39 -16.29
N GLU A 171 7.80 11.25 -16.28
CA GLU A 171 8.38 11.81 -15.07
C GLU A 171 7.94 13.26 -14.86
N PRO A 172 7.61 13.67 -13.62
CA PRO A 172 7.35 15.06 -13.30
C PRO A 172 8.61 15.92 -13.41
N VAL A 173 8.45 17.22 -13.68
CA VAL A 173 9.58 18.18 -13.65
C VAL A 173 10.03 18.54 -12.24
N ASP A 174 9.17 18.33 -11.23
CA ASP A 174 9.50 18.51 -9.82
C ASP A 174 9.78 17.14 -9.17
N PRO A 175 10.30 17.08 -7.93
CA PRO A 175 10.55 15.81 -7.22
C PRO A 175 9.30 14.97 -6.88
N PHE A 176 8.11 15.38 -7.31
CA PHE A 176 6.84 14.70 -7.08
C PHE A 176 5.85 15.06 -8.19
N VAL A 177 4.82 14.26 -8.38
CA VAL A 177 3.75 14.54 -9.35
C VAL A 177 2.83 15.58 -8.75
N ALA A 178 2.56 16.66 -9.49
CA ALA A 178 1.64 17.72 -9.09
C ALA A 178 0.63 17.98 -10.21
N PHE A 179 -0.65 17.90 -9.89
CA PHE A 179 -1.73 18.18 -10.82
C PHE A 179 -2.89 18.90 -10.14
N ASP A 180 -3.62 19.68 -10.92
CA ASP A 180 -4.77 20.45 -10.45
C ASP A 180 -5.92 20.24 -11.42
N SER A 181 -6.97 19.57 -10.96
CA SER A 181 -8.14 19.26 -11.79
C SER A 181 -9.02 20.48 -12.03
N GLN A 182 -8.91 21.53 -11.21
CA GLN A 182 -9.63 22.78 -11.40
C GLN A 182 -8.92 23.71 -12.38
N ALA A 183 -7.61 23.89 -12.21
CA ALA A 183 -6.80 24.75 -13.05
C ALA A 183 -6.44 24.10 -14.39
N GLY A 184 -6.61 22.78 -14.50
CA GLY A 184 -6.26 22.03 -15.71
C GLY A 184 -4.75 21.99 -15.96
N THR A 185 -3.95 21.91 -14.89
CA THR A 185 -2.48 21.92 -14.98
C THR A 185 -1.84 20.65 -14.43
N SER A 186 -0.72 20.23 -15.01
CA SER A 186 0.15 19.17 -14.50
C SER A 186 1.61 19.60 -14.64
N ASN A 187 2.47 19.12 -13.74
CA ASN A 187 3.92 19.23 -13.85
C ASN A 187 4.56 18.05 -14.61
N VAL A 188 3.77 17.06 -15.01
CA VAL A 188 4.21 15.96 -15.86
C VAL A 188 4.11 16.43 -17.31
N PRO A 189 5.21 16.44 -18.07
CA PRO A 189 5.19 16.80 -19.49
C PRO A 189 4.59 15.65 -20.31
N GLY A 190 3.81 15.98 -21.34
CA GLY A 190 3.30 15.01 -22.30
C GLY A 190 2.07 15.49 -23.05
N ASP A 191 1.81 14.87 -24.20
CA ASP A 191 0.72 15.22 -25.12
C ASP A 191 -0.55 14.38 -24.84
N PHE A 192 -0.97 14.28 -23.58
CA PHE A 192 -2.21 13.59 -23.21
C PHE A 192 -3.39 14.54 -23.06
N ASP A 193 -4.59 13.97 -23.15
CA ASP A 193 -5.84 14.73 -23.20
C ASP A 193 -6.09 15.58 -21.94
N THR A 194 -5.60 15.15 -20.77
CA THR A 194 -5.81 15.87 -19.50
C THR A 194 -4.64 15.73 -18.50
N PRO A 195 -4.50 16.67 -17.55
CA PRO A 195 -3.63 16.54 -16.37
C PRO A 195 -3.85 15.26 -15.55
N ILE A 196 -5.10 14.79 -15.50
CA ILE A 196 -5.48 13.58 -14.79
C ILE A 196 -4.87 12.35 -15.45
N GLU A 197 -4.97 12.26 -16.78
CA GLU A 197 -4.38 11.14 -17.53
C GLU A 197 -2.84 11.15 -17.46
N LEU A 198 -2.22 12.33 -17.44
CA LEU A 198 -0.79 12.49 -17.16
C LEU A 198 -0.43 11.95 -15.77
N ALA A 199 -1.19 12.33 -14.75
CA ALA A 199 -0.97 11.87 -13.38
C ALA A 199 -1.10 10.35 -13.28
N LYS A 200 -2.20 9.75 -13.76
CA LYS A 200 -2.43 8.30 -13.71
C LYS A 200 -1.25 7.50 -14.25
N ARG A 201 -0.75 7.87 -15.43
CA ARG A 201 0.38 7.17 -16.07
C ARG A 201 1.68 7.41 -15.32
N SER A 202 1.93 8.63 -14.88
CA SER A 202 3.13 8.96 -14.11
C SER A 202 3.16 8.17 -12.78
N LEU A 203 2.06 8.13 -12.03
CA LEU A 203 1.98 7.36 -10.78
C LEU A 203 2.19 5.85 -11.00
N ALA A 204 1.61 5.27 -12.05
CA ALA A 204 1.83 3.86 -12.39
C ALA A 204 3.32 3.54 -12.72
N CYS A 205 4.06 4.53 -13.23
CA CYS A 205 5.49 4.42 -13.52
C CYS A 205 6.40 4.72 -12.32
N LEU A 206 5.94 5.53 -11.38
CA LEU A 206 6.72 5.94 -10.22
C LEU A 206 6.53 5.01 -9.03
N LEU A 207 5.37 4.36 -8.88
CA LEU A 207 5.11 3.50 -7.72
C LEU A 207 6.09 2.31 -7.62
N PRO A 208 6.40 1.55 -8.69
CA PRO A 208 7.38 0.47 -8.58
C PRO A 208 8.78 0.98 -8.21
N GLN A 209 9.30 0.61 -7.03
CA GLN A 209 10.58 1.07 -6.50
C GLN A 209 11.75 0.13 -6.81
N GLY A 210 11.47 -1.12 -7.16
CA GLY A 210 12.47 -2.19 -7.31
C GLY A 210 12.27 -3.29 -6.26
N ILE A 211 13.10 -4.34 -6.35
CA ILE A 211 13.09 -5.51 -5.46
C ILE A 211 14.50 -5.90 -4.98
N ASN A 212 15.40 -4.92 -4.95
CA ASN A 212 16.81 -5.11 -4.64
C ASN A 212 17.24 -4.40 -3.36
N GLY A 213 16.28 -4.11 -2.49
CA GLY A 213 16.48 -3.37 -1.24
C GLY A 213 17.23 -4.10 -0.14
N CYS A 214 17.42 -3.39 0.97
CA CYS A 214 18.26 -3.76 2.10
C CYS A 214 17.77 -4.98 2.89
N GLY A 215 16.48 -5.35 2.81
CA GLY A 215 15.90 -6.36 3.69
C GLY A 215 15.93 -5.96 5.18
N TYR A 216 16.30 -4.72 5.49
CA TYR A 216 16.11 -4.08 6.77
C TYR A 216 15.30 -2.81 6.51
N GLU A 217 14.02 -3.02 6.19
CA GLU A 217 13.15 -1.98 5.66
C GLU A 217 12.67 -1.04 6.77
N ALA A 218 12.93 0.27 6.64
CA ALA A 218 12.65 1.27 7.68
C ALA A 218 11.51 2.23 7.27
N PRO A 219 10.26 1.75 7.09
CA PRO A 219 9.17 2.56 6.58
C PRO A 219 8.82 3.76 7.46
N LEU A 220 8.84 3.61 8.78
CA LEU A 220 8.49 4.72 9.69
C LEU A 220 9.54 5.83 9.65
N GLU A 221 10.82 5.47 9.66
CA GLU A 221 11.88 6.48 9.55
C GLU A 221 11.94 7.10 8.15
N ALA A 222 11.74 6.33 7.08
CA ALA A 222 11.64 6.88 5.72
C ALA A 222 10.47 7.88 5.59
N MET A 223 9.30 7.57 6.17
CA MET A 223 8.18 8.50 6.29
C MET A 223 8.62 9.78 7.01
N ALA A 224 9.28 9.66 8.17
CA ALA A 224 9.70 10.82 8.94
C ALA A 224 10.69 11.72 8.20
N GLN A 225 11.65 11.13 7.48
CA GLN A 225 12.61 11.87 6.68
C GLN A 225 11.95 12.55 5.47
N ALA A 226 11.00 11.87 4.82
CA ALA A 226 10.22 12.42 3.72
C ALA A 226 9.36 13.63 4.15
N LEU A 227 8.85 13.60 5.39
CA LEU A 227 8.02 14.66 5.97
C LEU A 227 8.82 15.76 6.70
N ASN A 228 10.16 15.66 6.73
CA ASN A 228 11.01 16.64 7.38
C ASN A 228 10.82 18.06 6.76
N PRO A 229 10.35 19.06 7.51
CA PRO A 229 10.11 20.41 6.98
C PRO A 229 11.37 21.11 6.44
N GLY A 230 12.56 20.69 6.89
CA GLY A 230 13.84 21.21 6.42
C GLY A 230 14.37 20.53 5.16
N ALA A 231 13.70 19.49 4.64
CA ALA A 231 14.15 18.77 3.45
C ALA A 231 14.00 19.62 2.19
N ALA A 232 14.88 19.40 1.21
CA ALA A 232 14.94 20.22 -0.01
C ALA A 232 13.62 20.25 -0.82
N TRP A 233 12.85 19.16 -0.78
CA TRP A 233 11.54 19.04 -1.44
C TRP A 233 10.38 19.62 -0.63
N ASN A 234 10.59 19.93 0.65
CA ASN A 234 9.61 20.57 1.53
C ASN A 234 9.86 22.08 1.68
N ILE A 235 10.84 22.62 0.95
CA ILE A 235 11.15 24.04 0.91
C ILE A 235 11.10 24.58 -0.53
N GLY A 236 10.86 25.88 -0.69
CA GLY A 236 10.92 26.55 -1.99
C GLY A 236 9.56 26.94 -2.55
N ALA A 237 9.50 27.13 -3.87
CA ALA A 237 8.33 27.72 -4.55
C ALA A 237 7.13 26.77 -4.67
N ARG A 238 7.38 25.46 -4.68
CA ARG A 238 6.37 24.40 -4.66
C ARG A 238 6.88 23.33 -3.69
N PRO A 239 6.62 23.46 -2.38
CA PRO A 239 6.96 22.42 -1.41
C PRO A 239 6.00 21.23 -1.57
N PHE A 240 6.48 20.01 -1.32
CA PHE A 240 5.62 18.84 -1.23
C PHE A 240 4.64 18.97 -0.07
N LEU A 241 5.12 19.28 1.14
CA LEU A 241 4.26 19.61 2.28
C LEU A 241 3.76 21.05 2.19
N ARG A 242 2.53 21.22 1.69
CA ARG A 242 1.91 22.55 1.54
C ARG A 242 1.12 22.94 2.79
N ASP A 243 1.17 24.21 3.16
CA ASP A 243 0.31 24.75 4.22
C ASP A 243 -1.17 24.58 3.84
N GLY A 244 -1.97 24.07 4.78
CA GLY A 244 -3.42 23.90 4.61
C GLY A 244 -3.87 22.79 3.64
N ALA A 245 -2.94 22.04 3.03
CA ALA A 245 -3.27 20.83 2.28
C ALA A 245 -3.39 19.64 3.24
N ASP A 246 -4.41 18.81 3.04
CA ASP A 246 -4.52 17.54 3.76
C ASP A 246 -3.33 16.64 3.43
N LEU A 247 -2.96 15.76 4.35
CA LEU A 247 -1.85 14.83 4.21
C LEU A 247 -2.36 13.39 4.27
N ALA A 248 -2.18 12.66 3.18
CA ALA A 248 -2.40 11.23 3.11
C ALA A 248 -1.05 10.50 3.05
N ILE A 249 -0.88 9.46 3.85
CA ILE A 249 0.34 8.66 3.90
C ILE A 249 -0.03 7.22 3.56
N VAL A 250 0.71 6.61 2.67
CA VAL A 250 0.56 5.21 2.28
C VAL A 250 1.89 4.52 2.53
N ILE A 251 1.91 3.60 3.48
CA ILE A 251 3.06 2.73 3.72
C ILE A 251 2.74 1.35 3.14
N VAL A 252 3.63 0.83 2.31
CA VAL A 252 3.48 -0.45 1.63
C VAL A 252 4.69 -1.29 1.98
N SER A 253 4.52 -2.30 2.84
CA SER A 253 5.63 -3.17 3.25
C SER A 253 5.14 -4.56 3.62
N ASN A 254 5.90 -5.58 3.20
CA ASN A 254 5.65 -6.96 3.56
C ASN A 254 6.58 -7.45 4.69
N GLU A 255 7.36 -6.57 5.31
CA GLU A 255 8.33 -6.88 6.35
C GLU A 255 8.05 -6.16 7.69
N SER A 256 8.82 -6.51 8.72
CA SER A 256 8.80 -5.80 10.00
C SER A 256 9.51 -4.45 9.90
N ASP A 257 9.03 -3.44 10.63
CA ASP A 257 9.70 -2.14 10.66
C ASP A 257 11.12 -2.24 11.26
N CYS A 258 12.11 -1.84 10.47
CA CYS A 258 13.53 -1.75 10.79
C CYS A 258 13.99 -0.29 10.98
N SER A 259 13.15 0.59 11.53
CA SER A 259 13.51 1.98 11.86
C SER A 259 14.47 2.08 13.06
N ILE A 260 15.72 1.66 12.83
CA ILE A 260 16.80 1.55 13.83
C ILE A 260 17.34 2.94 14.20
N GLU A 261 17.47 3.19 15.51
CA GLU A 261 18.13 4.37 16.07
C GLU A 261 19.63 4.13 16.26
N ASP A 262 19.97 2.99 16.86
CA ASP A 262 21.35 2.62 17.16
C ASP A 262 21.77 1.37 16.37
N PHE A 263 22.48 1.60 15.26
CA PHE A 263 23.02 0.53 14.42
C PHE A 263 24.06 -0.36 15.12
N SER A 264 24.48 -0.06 16.36
CA SER A 264 25.25 -1.03 17.16
C SER A 264 24.50 -2.34 17.37
N MET A 265 23.15 -2.33 17.32
CA MET A 265 22.33 -3.52 17.39
C MET A 265 22.64 -4.55 16.30
N MET A 266 23.14 -4.11 15.14
CA MET A 266 23.48 -4.99 14.00
C MET A 266 24.66 -5.91 14.30
N GLN A 267 25.39 -5.66 15.39
CA GLN A 267 26.50 -6.48 15.88
C GLN A 267 26.18 -7.14 17.22
N ASP A 268 24.96 -6.95 17.74
CA ASP A 268 24.58 -7.44 19.05
C ASP A 268 23.90 -8.82 18.96
N PRO A 269 24.54 -9.88 19.49
CA PRO A 269 23.97 -11.23 19.49
C PRO A 269 22.59 -11.34 20.15
N GLN A 270 22.20 -10.39 21.02
CA GLN A 270 20.93 -10.45 21.74
C GLN A 270 19.70 -10.34 20.82
N TYR A 271 19.85 -9.70 19.65
CA TYR A 271 18.76 -9.53 18.68
C TYR A 271 18.84 -10.51 17.51
N MET A 272 19.91 -11.31 17.42
CA MET A 272 20.16 -12.23 16.31
C MET A 272 19.54 -13.61 16.55
N ASN A 273 19.20 -14.30 15.45
CA ASN A 273 18.73 -15.68 15.49
C ASN A 273 19.86 -16.66 15.14
N SER A 274 19.75 -17.90 15.62
CA SER A 274 20.63 -18.99 15.15
C SER A 274 20.08 -19.57 13.86
N ARG A 275 20.92 -19.59 12.82
CA ARG A 275 20.57 -20.24 11.56
C ARG A 275 20.50 -21.76 11.72
N PRO A 276 19.51 -22.46 11.13
CA PRO A 276 19.45 -23.91 11.20
C PRO A 276 20.77 -24.60 10.77
N GLY A 277 21.27 -25.49 11.62
CA GLY A 277 22.54 -26.20 11.38
C GLY A 277 23.80 -25.42 11.73
N HIS A 278 23.68 -24.19 12.21
CA HIS A 278 24.78 -23.38 12.74
C HIS A 278 24.72 -23.35 14.27
N ASP A 279 25.88 -23.22 14.92
CA ASP A 279 26.05 -23.21 16.39
C ASP A 279 26.26 -21.82 16.99
N HIS A 280 26.06 -20.78 16.18
CA HIS A 280 26.18 -19.38 16.53
C HIS A 280 24.98 -18.59 16.00
N VAL A 281 24.82 -17.37 16.49
CA VAL A 281 23.80 -16.44 15.97
C VAL A 281 24.38 -15.61 14.83
N GLU A 282 23.52 -15.21 13.90
CA GLU A 282 23.87 -14.44 12.71
C GLU A 282 22.82 -13.34 12.48
N PRO A 283 23.20 -12.21 11.86
CA PRO A 283 22.26 -11.15 11.54
C PRO A 283 21.32 -11.53 10.40
N SER A 284 20.06 -11.11 10.53
CA SER A 284 18.99 -11.26 9.54
C SER A 284 17.91 -10.20 9.80
N SER A 285 16.92 -10.07 8.91
CA SER A 285 15.83 -9.09 9.09
C SER A 285 14.99 -9.35 10.35
N ALA A 286 14.98 -10.59 10.84
CA ALA A 286 14.42 -11.00 12.12
C ALA A 286 14.87 -10.15 13.31
N MET A 287 16.07 -9.55 13.22
CA MET A 287 16.58 -8.67 14.27
C MET A 287 15.66 -7.48 14.53
N CYS A 288 14.98 -6.97 13.50
CA CYS A 288 14.06 -5.84 13.64
C CYS A 288 12.81 -6.22 14.43
N TRP A 289 12.29 -7.43 14.20
CA TRP A 289 11.23 -8.00 15.03
C TRP A 289 11.71 -8.19 16.47
N ASN A 290 12.85 -8.86 16.66
CA ASN A 290 13.41 -9.19 17.97
C ASN A 290 13.75 -7.95 18.82
N ALA A 291 14.14 -6.85 18.18
CA ALA A 291 14.50 -5.60 18.86
C ALA A 291 13.33 -4.63 19.02
N GLY A 292 12.29 -4.78 18.19
CA GLY A 292 11.21 -3.81 18.06
C GLY A 292 9.88 -4.25 18.64
N VAL A 293 9.69 -5.54 18.93
CA VAL A 293 8.43 -6.12 19.38
C VAL A 293 8.63 -7.03 20.59
N SER A 294 7.76 -6.89 21.59
CA SER A 294 7.64 -7.82 22.70
C SER A 294 6.31 -8.58 22.61
N CYS A 295 6.33 -9.88 22.85
CA CYS A 295 5.16 -10.75 22.85
C CYS A 295 5.17 -11.71 24.04
N ILE A 296 4.01 -12.24 24.42
CA ILE A 296 3.86 -13.39 25.29
C ILE A 296 3.73 -14.65 24.44
N GLY A 297 4.64 -15.61 24.64
CA GLY A 297 4.63 -16.90 23.96
C GLY A 297 5.99 -17.30 23.40
N PRO A 298 6.02 -18.20 22.39
CA PRO A 298 4.86 -18.80 21.74
C PRO A 298 4.19 -19.89 22.62
N ASP A 299 2.95 -20.24 22.30
CA ASP A 299 2.29 -21.44 22.81
C ASP A 299 2.81 -22.72 22.11
N ARG A 300 2.18 -23.88 22.38
CA ARG A 300 2.61 -25.16 21.77
C ARG A 300 2.38 -25.24 20.26
N ALA A 301 1.55 -24.35 19.70
CA ALA A 301 1.28 -24.25 18.28
C ALA A 301 2.17 -23.20 17.59
N GLY A 302 3.08 -22.55 18.33
CA GLY A 302 3.92 -21.49 17.77
C GLY A 302 3.21 -20.13 17.73
N VAL A 303 2.09 -19.95 18.44
CA VAL A 303 1.29 -18.71 18.40
C VAL A 303 1.69 -17.79 19.55
N TYR A 304 1.89 -16.51 19.24
CA TYR A 304 2.18 -15.45 20.20
C TYR A 304 0.93 -14.63 20.49
N SER A 305 0.92 -14.02 21.67
CA SER A 305 -0.15 -13.15 22.15
C SER A 305 0.43 -11.85 22.70
N GLU A 306 -0.38 -10.80 22.80
CA GLU A 306 0.02 -9.51 23.38
C GLU A 306 1.30 -8.94 22.73
N CYS A 307 1.42 -9.09 21.40
CA CYS A 307 2.52 -8.51 20.65
C CYS A 307 2.36 -7.01 20.53
N ALA A 308 3.30 -6.25 21.08
CA ALA A 308 3.30 -4.79 21.06
C ALA A 308 4.71 -4.25 20.80
N PRO A 309 4.82 -3.02 20.26
CA PRO A 309 6.10 -2.34 20.19
C PRO A 309 6.79 -2.29 21.56
N MET A 310 8.11 -2.45 21.55
CA MET A 310 8.93 -2.34 22.75
C MET A 310 9.99 -1.25 22.62
N GLU A 311 10.41 -0.75 23.78
CA GLU A 311 11.59 0.10 23.90
C GLU A 311 12.86 -0.71 23.59
N GLY A 312 13.82 -0.11 22.90
CA GLY A 312 15.00 -0.82 22.42
C GLY A 312 15.91 0.05 21.55
N PRO A 313 16.72 -0.56 20.68
CA PRO A 313 17.62 0.15 19.76
C PRO A 313 16.90 0.73 18.52
N MET A 314 15.59 0.51 18.44
CA MET A 314 14.70 1.07 17.44
C MET A 314 14.27 2.48 17.86
N HIS A 315 14.08 3.40 16.92
CA HIS A 315 13.44 4.67 17.25
C HIS A 315 12.07 4.40 17.88
N PRO A 316 11.68 5.09 18.95
CA PRO A 316 10.39 4.81 19.58
C PRO A 316 9.23 5.26 18.68
N THR A 317 8.13 4.50 18.69
CA THR A 317 6.95 4.74 17.84
C THR A 317 6.28 6.09 18.10
N TRP A 318 6.26 6.54 19.37
CA TRP A 318 5.68 7.82 19.76
C TRP A 318 6.29 9.02 19.01
N ARG A 319 7.57 8.94 18.60
CA ARG A 319 8.22 9.99 17.80
C ARG A 319 7.49 10.21 16.46
N TYR A 320 7.04 9.13 15.83
CA TYR A 320 6.32 9.20 14.56
C TYR A 320 4.90 9.74 14.76
N VAL A 321 4.25 9.34 15.85
CA VAL A 321 2.93 9.88 16.23
C VAL A 321 3.01 11.39 16.48
N GLU A 322 3.95 11.85 17.31
CA GLU A 322 4.15 13.29 17.60
C GLU A 322 4.41 14.10 16.32
N MET A 323 5.17 13.54 15.37
CA MET A 323 5.41 14.20 14.09
C MET A 323 4.12 14.37 13.27
N LEU A 324 3.25 13.36 13.25
CA LEU A 324 1.98 13.41 12.53
C LEU A 324 0.94 14.28 13.25
N GLU A 325 0.93 14.26 14.58
CA GLU A 325 0.15 15.17 15.41
C GLU A 325 0.57 16.63 15.17
N TYR A 326 1.86 16.91 15.06
CA TYR A 326 2.35 18.25 14.70
C TYR A 326 1.74 18.74 13.38
N GLN A 327 1.58 17.87 12.37
CA GLN A 327 0.91 18.23 11.11
C GLN A 327 -0.57 18.55 11.33
N ARG A 328 -1.25 17.83 12.22
CA ARG A 328 -2.65 18.12 12.61
C ARG A 328 -2.78 19.44 13.33
N GLU A 329 -1.84 19.77 14.21
CA GLU A 329 -1.77 21.07 14.88
C GLU A 329 -1.57 22.23 13.91
N GLN A 330 -0.96 21.99 12.73
CA GLN A 330 -0.91 22.95 11.63
C GLN A 330 -2.24 23.07 10.84
N GLY A 331 -3.30 22.39 11.28
CA GLY A 331 -4.63 22.43 10.68
C GLY A 331 -4.84 21.49 9.50
N LYS A 332 -3.93 20.51 9.29
CA LYS A 332 -4.08 19.48 8.26
C LYS A 332 -4.94 18.33 8.77
N ARG A 333 -5.81 17.76 7.94
CA ARG A 333 -6.27 16.39 8.17
C ARG A 333 -5.13 15.45 7.79
N VAL A 334 -4.81 14.51 8.67
CA VAL A 334 -3.75 13.50 8.46
C VAL A 334 -4.38 12.12 8.51
N THR A 335 -4.26 11.38 7.41
CA THR A 335 -4.73 10.00 7.28
C THR A 335 -3.58 9.10 6.83
N MET A 336 -3.51 7.90 7.39
CA MET A 336 -2.50 6.90 7.08
C MET A 336 -3.14 5.59 6.63
N LEU A 337 -2.67 5.03 5.53
CA LEU A 337 -2.95 3.68 5.06
C LEU A 337 -1.69 2.85 5.23
N ALA A 338 -1.75 1.82 6.09
CA ALA A 338 -0.74 0.80 6.21
C ALA A 338 -1.18 -0.45 5.42
N LEU A 339 -0.60 -0.64 4.23
CA LEU A 339 -0.65 -1.88 3.48
C LEU A 339 0.46 -2.80 4.02
N THR A 340 0.08 -3.72 4.91
CA THR A 340 1.02 -4.58 5.64
C THR A 340 0.50 -6.01 5.79
N GLY A 341 1.25 -6.86 6.49
CA GLY A 341 0.85 -8.24 6.77
C GLY A 341 -0.28 -8.30 7.78
N VAL A 342 -1.50 -8.18 7.29
CA VAL A 342 -2.74 -8.54 7.99
C VAL A 342 -3.59 -9.43 7.09
N PRO A 343 -4.45 -10.29 7.63
CA PRO A 343 -5.46 -11.01 6.84
C PRO A 343 -6.29 -10.08 5.95
N GLU A 344 -6.91 -10.62 4.90
CA GLU A 344 -7.83 -9.86 4.04
C GLU A 344 -8.93 -9.19 4.88
N VAL A 345 -9.30 -7.95 4.55
CA VAL A 345 -10.53 -7.35 5.05
C VAL A 345 -11.65 -7.76 4.10
N ASP A 346 -12.46 -8.73 4.51
CA ASP A 346 -13.54 -9.31 3.70
C ASP A 346 -14.93 -8.74 4.03
N GLY A 347 -15.00 -7.81 4.98
CA GLY A 347 -16.22 -7.09 5.32
C GLY A 347 -15.95 -5.71 5.92
N ARG A 348 -16.73 -4.71 5.50
CA ARG A 348 -16.71 -3.33 6.03
C ARG A 348 -18.07 -2.88 6.52
N ALA A 349 -18.06 -1.95 7.47
CA ALA A 349 -19.25 -1.19 7.83
C ALA A 349 -19.81 -0.46 6.60
N VAL A 350 -21.13 -0.33 6.51
CA VAL A 350 -21.83 0.34 5.38
C VAL A 350 -21.81 1.86 5.51
N ASP A 351 -21.48 2.37 6.69
CA ASP A 351 -21.43 3.80 6.95
C ASP A 351 -19.97 4.22 7.17
N SER A 352 -19.67 5.47 6.79
CA SER A 352 -18.39 6.11 7.12
C SER A 352 -18.15 6.01 8.63
N PRO A 353 -16.95 5.59 9.08
CA PRO A 353 -15.69 5.55 8.32
C PRO A 353 -15.32 4.20 7.66
N TRP A 354 -16.27 3.33 7.33
CA TRP A 354 -16.02 2.08 6.56
C TRP A 354 -15.04 1.12 7.25
N GLN A 355 -15.06 1.10 8.58
CA GLN A 355 -14.16 0.27 9.38
C GLN A 355 -14.33 -1.22 9.02
N PRO A 356 -13.23 -1.99 9.05
CA PRO A 356 -13.31 -3.44 8.95
C PRO A 356 -14.24 -4.03 10.02
N ILE A 357 -15.21 -4.85 9.61
CA ILE A 357 -16.11 -5.61 10.51
C ILE A 357 -15.80 -7.12 10.51
N SER A 358 -14.96 -7.56 9.58
CA SER A 358 -14.52 -8.95 9.41
C SER A 358 -13.13 -8.95 8.77
N GLY A 359 -12.30 -9.94 9.12
CA GLY A 359 -10.92 -10.02 8.64
C GLY A 359 -9.99 -8.97 9.24
N GLY A 360 -8.92 -8.64 8.50
CA GLY A 360 -7.94 -7.62 8.89
C GLY A 360 -7.33 -7.83 10.27
N LEU A 361 -7.20 -6.76 11.04
CA LEU A 361 -6.65 -6.77 12.40
C LEU A 361 -7.40 -7.70 13.36
N SER A 362 -8.70 -7.93 13.16
CA SER A 362 -9.50 -8.76 14.06
C SER A 362 -9.16 -10.25 13.97
N GLU A 363 -8.58 -10.67 12.85
CA GLU A 363 -8.14 -12.05 12.60
C GLU A 363 -6.62 -12.18 12.58
N LEU A 364 -5.89 -11.11 12.89
CA LEU A 364 -4.44 -11.11 12.88
C LEU A 364 -3.89 -12.09 13.93
N VAL A 365 -3.04 -13.01 13.48
CA VAL A 365 -2.33 -13.97 14.33
C VAL A 365 -0.83 -13.80 14.15
N TYR A 366 -0.13 -13.60 15.26
CA TYR A 366 1.33 -13.65 15.34
C TYR A 366 1.75 -15.08 15.61
N ARG A 367 2.55 -15.68 14.73
CA ARG A 367 2.96 -17.09 14.86
C ARG A 367 4.31 -17.34 14.22
N ASP A 368 4.96 -18.43 14.62
CA ASP A 368 6.14 -18.94 13.93
C ASP A 368 5.82 -19.32 12.48
N TRP A 369 6.88 -19.42 11.67
CA TRP A 369 6.82 -20.01 10.34
C TRP A 369 6.44 -21.48 10.41
N LEU A 370 5.52 -21.88 9.53
CA LEU A 370 5.01 -23.23 9.40
C LEU A 370 5.43 -23.85 8.06
N PRO A 371 5.53 -25.20 7.96
CA PRO A 371 5.80 -25.86 6.69
C PRO A 371 4.79 -25.53 5.59
N SER A 372 3.55 -25.15 5.95
CA SER A 372 2.52 -24.72 5.01
C SER A 372 2.76 -23.36 4.39
N ASP A 373 3.61 -22.53 5.00
CA ASP A 373 3.93 -21.19 4.51
C ASP A 373 5.02 -21.22 3.43
N ILE A 374 5.64 -22.38 3.18
CA ILE A 374 6.80 -22.50 2.29
C ILE A 374 6.32 -22.52 0.84
N GLY A 375 6.63 -21.44 0.13
CA GLY A 375 6.27 -21.25 -1.25
C GLY A 375 7.16 -22.02 -2.23
N PRO A 376 6.78 -22.03 -3.52
CA PRO A 376 7.60 -22.62 -4.58
C PRO A 376 9.00 -21.99 -4.69
N SER A 377 9.11 -20.65 -4.59
CA SER A 377 10.41 -19.96 -4.63
C SER A 377 11.26 -20.39 -3.44
N ASP A 378 10.74 -20.30 -2.22
CA ASP A 378 11.45 -20.78 -1.01
C ASP A 378 12.02 -22.18 -1.20
N THR A 379 11.21 -23.10 -1.72
CA THR A 379 11.62 -24.49 -1.97
C THR A 379 12.74 -24.57 -3.02
N GLU A 380 12.66 -23.80 -4.10
CA GLU A 380 13.69 -23.72 -5.14
C GLU A 380 15.04 -23.26 -4.56
N TYR A 381 15.01 -22.34 -3.60
CA TYR A 381 16.18 -21.83 -2.90
C TYR A 381 16.55 -22.62 -1.64
N GLY A 382 15.90 -23.77 -1.41
CA GLY A 382 16.21 -24.68 -0.31
C GLY A 382 15.82 -24.15 1.06
N LYS A 383 14.95 -23.14 1.13
CA LYS A 383 14.40 -22.58 2.35
C LYS A 383 13.31 -23.49 2.91
N ASN A 384 13.21 -23.50 4.23
CA ASN A 384 12.20 -24.22 5.00
C ASN A 384 11.74 -23.31 6.16
N ALA A 385 10.75 -23.75 6.94
CA ALA A 385 10.19 -22.92 8.01
C ALA A 385 11.24 -22.44 9.02
N PRO A 386 12.15 -23.29 9.54
CA PRO A 386 13.26 -22.82 10.36
C PRO A 386 14.20 -21.81 9.69
N GLU A 387 14.48 -21.93 8.39
CA GLU A 387 15.30 -20.94 7.67
C GLU A 387 14.57 -19.60 7.57
N LEU A 388 13.27 -19.60 7.26
CA LEU A 388 12.48 -18.37 7.17
C LEU A 388 12.24 -17.75 8.56
N GLN A 389 12.14 -18.58 9.60
CA GLN A 389 12.13 -18.12 11.00
C GLN A 389 13.45 -17.42 11.36
N PHE A 390 14.59 -17.97 10.90
CA PHE A 390 15.87 -17.30 11.04
C PHE A 390 15.89 -15.99 10.26
N ASP A 391 15.46 -15.99 9.00
CA ASP A 391 15.51 -14.81 8.14
C ASP A 391 14.64 -13.67 8.68
N PHE A 392 13.39 -13.95 9.07
CA PHE A 392 12.34 -12.95 9.31
C PHE A 392 11.82 -12.86 10.76
N GLY A 393 12.08 -13.86 11.61
CA GLY A 393 11.78 -13.81 13.04
C GLY A 393 10.32 -14.10 13.42
N ILE A 394 9.36 -13.80 12.57
CA ILE A 394 7.94 -14.17 12.74
C ILE A 394 7.38 -14.65 11.41
N GLY A 395 6.43 -15.57 11.45
CA GLY A 395 5.71 -16.07 10.28
C GLY A 395 4.77 -15.03 9.67
N PRO A 396 4.35 -15.25 8.41
CA PRO A 396 3.46 -14.34 7.73
C PRO A 396 2.05 -14.35 8.33
N ALA A 397 1.42 -13.19 8.32
CA ALA A 397 0.03 -13.02 8.72
C ALA A 397 -0.96 -13.06 7.54
N CYS A 398 -0.45 -12.89 6.32
CA CYS A 398 -1.22 -13.13 5.10
C CYS A 398 -0.34 -13.74 4.01
N ASP A 399 -1.00 -14.47 3.13
CA ASP A 399 -0.42 -15.09 1.94
C ASP A 399 -1.46 -15.05 0.82
N GLY A 400 -1.25 -14.13 -0.13
CA GLY A 400 -2.16 -13.82 -1.21
C GLY A 400 -2.13 -14.87 -2.31
N ASN A 401 -2.56 -16.10 -2.05
CA ASN A 401 -2.52 -17.13 -3.09
C ASN A 401 -3.68 -16.94 -4.10
N LEU A 402 -3.50 -16.06 -5.09
CA LEU A 402 -4.40 -15.94 -6.23
C LEU A 402 -4.15 -17.11 -7.20
N GLU A 403 -5.20 -17.82 -7.61
CA GLU A 403 -5.09 -19.03 -8.45
C GLU A 403 -4.14 -18.81 -9.65
N GLY A 404 -2.95 -19.43 -9.58
CA GLY A 404 -1.96 -19.44 -10.67
C GLY A 404 -0.89 -18.34 -10.64
N LEU A 405 -0.85 -17.48 -9.60
CA LEU A 405 0.20 -16.50 -9.38
C LEU A 405 0.86 -16.72 -8.00
N VAL A 406 2.18 -16.47 -7.91
CA VAL A 406 2.86 -16.37 -6.61
C VAL A 406 2.46 -15.01 -6.05
N GLY A 407 1.50 -14.96 -5.15
CA GLY A 407 1.10 -13.68 -4.58
C GLY A 407 1.98 -13.22 -3.43
N THR A 408 1.64 -12.05 -2.92
CA THR A 408 2.39 -11.41 -1.86
C THR A 408 2.14 -12.12 -0.55
N ARG A 409 3.23 -12.42 0.15
CA ARG A 409 3.26 -12.86 1.54
C ARG A 409 3.84 -11.74 2.38
N ALA A 410 3.24 -11.48 3.53
CA ALA A 410 3.65 -10.36 4.38
C ALA A 410 3.64 -10.68 5.87
N LEU A 411 4.65 -10.14 6.55
CA LEU A 411 4.81 -10.19 7.99
C LEU A 411 3.93 -9.12 8.64
N PRO A 412 3.35 -9.40 9.82
CA PRO A 412 2.67 -8.37 10.58
C PRO A 412 3.69 -7.41 11.22
N SER A 413 3.35 -6.12 11.25
CA SER A 413 4.22 -5.08 11.83
C SER A 413 3.49 -4.32 12.95
N PRO A 414 3.57 -4.79 14.22
CA PRO A 414 2.96 -4.12 15.38
C PRO A 414 3.33 -2.65 15.51
N ARG A 415 4.57 -2.30 15.15
CA ARG A 415 5.07 -0.92 15.21
C ARG A 415 4.37 -0.01 14.20
N LEU A 416 4.23 -0.48 12.96
CA LEU A 416 3.50 0.24 11.92
C LEU A 416 2.01 0.36 12.26
N ILE A 417 1.42 -0.73 12.75
CA ILE A 417 0.01 -0.79 13.18
C ILE A 417 -0.23 0.20 14.34
N GLU A 418 0.63 0.25 15.35
CA GLU A 418 0.50 1.17 16.48
C GLU A 418 0.54 2.64 16.03
N VAL A 419 1.54 3.03 15.23
CA VAL A 419 1.65 4.41 14.73
C VAL A 419 0.40 4.81 13.95
N CYS A 420 -0.11 3.91 13.11
CA CYS A 420 -1.35 4.16 12.37
C CYS A 420 -2.52 4.29 13.35
N MET A 421 -2.81 3.29 14.19
CA MET A 421 -3.98 3.27 15.06
C MET A 421 -4.04 4.43 16.05
N LEU A 422 -2.88 4.95 16.50
CA LEU A 422 -2.82 6.13 17.38
C LEU A 422 -3.23 7.44 16.69
N LEU A 423 -3.43 7.42 15.37
CA LEU A 423 -4.01 8.53 14.63
C LEU A 423 -5.54 8.59 14.72
N ASP A 424 -6.24 7.52 15.08
CA ASP A 424 -7.70 7.58 15.18
C ASP A 424 -8.14 8.43 16.38
N ASP A 425 -9.04 9.39 16.16
CA ASP A 425 -9.49 10.36 17.19
C ASP A 425 -10.96 10.19 17.62
N GLY A 426 -11.50 8.98 17.45
CA GLY A 426 -12.89 8.65 17.75
C GLY A 426 -13.81 8.87 16.54
N ASP A 427 -14.05 10.14 16.18
CA ASP A 427 -15.03 10.50 15.15
C ASP A 427 -14.41 10.66 13.75
N ARG A 428 -13.06 10.71 13.63
CA ARG A 428 -12.36 10.79 12.35
C ARG A 428 -11.42 9.61 12.15
N LEU A 429 -11.53 9.00 10.96
CA LEU A 429 -10.60 7.97 10.52
C LEU A 429 -9.23 8.59 10.21
N GLY A 430 -8.29 8.37 11.11
CA GLY A 430 -6.89 8.71 10.93
C GLY A 430 -6.08 7.56 10.35
N CYS A 431 -6.59 6.33 10.45
CA CYS A 431 -5.88 5.11 10.11
C CYS A 431 -6.71 4.10 9.33
N CYS A 432 -6.07 3.47 8.35
CA CYS A 432 -6.53 2.28 7.67
C CYS A 432 -5.40 1.24 7.71
N VAL A 433 -5.65 0.06 8.27
CA VAL A 433 -4.71 -1.07 8.20
C VAL A 433 -5.32 -2.13 7.30
N GLU A 434 -4.63 -2.43 6.21
CA GLU A 434 -5.14 -3.24 5.12
C GLU A 434 -4.11 -4.28 4.69
N SER A 435 -4.60 -5.38 4.15
CA SER A 435 -3.72 -6.45 3.69
C SER A 435 -3.00 -6.04 2.41
N ILE A 436 -1.68 -6.11 2.43
CA ILE A 436 -0.88 -6.01 1.21
C ILE A 436 -1.01 -7.27 0.32
N CYS A 437 -1.46 -8.39 0.89
CA CYS A 437 -1.54 -9.66 0.19
C CYS A 437 -2.71 -9.74 -0.81
N TYR A 438 -3.70 -8.86 -0.68
CA TYR A 438 -4.93 -8.86 -1.48
C TYR A 438 -5.14 -7.52 -2.19
N ALA A 439 -6.07 -7.48 -3.15
CA ALA A 439 -6.20 -6.36 -4.09
C ALA A 439 -6.47 -5.01 -3.35
N PRO A 440 -5.73 -3.94 -3.66
CA PRO A 440 -5.74 -2.70 -2.89
C PRO A 440 -6.90 -1.74 -3.23
N ASP A 441 -7.80 -2.09 -4.14
CA ASP A 441 -8.83 -1.16 -4.65
C ASP A 441 -9.71 -0.61 -3.50
N ASP A 442 -10.11 -1.46 -2.56
CA ASP A 442 -10.90 -1.03 -1.39
C ASP A 442 -10.05 -0.37 -0.31
N ALA A 443 -8.75 -0.67 -0.24
CA ALA A 443 -7.82 -0.07 0.71
C ALA A 443 -7.57 1.42 0.41
N LEU A 444 -7.46 1.78 -0.87
CA LEU A 444 -7.23 3.16 -1.31
C LEU A 444 -8.46 4.06 -1.08
N ARG A 445 -9.66 3.49 -1.05
CA ARG A 445 -10.90 4.22 -0.69
C ARG A 445 -10.91 4.63 0.77
N CYS A 446 -10.45 3.74 1.66
CA CYS A 446 -10.31 4.03 3.08
C CYS A 446 -9.45 5.29 3.33
N LEU A 447 -8.32 5.40 2.61
CA LEU A 447 -7.41 6.55 2.71
C LEU A 447 -8.06 7.89 2.35
N LEU A 448 -8.89 7.90 1.30
CA LEU A 448 -9.43 9.15 0.74
C LEU A 448 -10.76 9.57 1.36
N GLY A 449 -11.36 8.73 2.21
CA GLY A 449 -12.63 9.00 2.90
C GLY A 449 -13.81 9.18 1.93
N VAL A 450 -13.73 8.60 0.73
CA VAL A 450 -14.77 8.76 -0.32
C VAL A 450 -15.79 7.62 -0.18
N SER A 451 -17.07 7.97 -0.12
CA SER A 451 -18.19 7.02 -0.07
C SER A 451 -18.32 6.22 -1.37
N ALA A 452 -18.59 4.91 -1.26
CA ALA A 452 -19.16 4.16 -2.37
C ALA A 452 -20.54 4.75 -2.71
N GLY A 453 -20.68 5.32 -3.91
CA GLY A 453 -21.97 5.73 -4.48
C GLY A 453 -22.76 4.57 -5.06
#